data_AF-A0A962CZJ2-F1
#
_entry.id   AF-A0A962CZJ2-F1
#
_cell.length_a   1.000
_cell.length_b   1.000
_cell.length_c   1.000
_cell.angle_alpha   90.00
_cell.angle_beta   90.00
_cell.angle_gamma   90.00
#
_symmetry.space_group_name_H-M   'P 1'
#
loop_
_entity.id
_entity.type
_entity.pdbx_description
1 polymer ?
#
loop_
_entity_poly.entity_id
_entity_poly.type
_entity_poly.pdbx_seq_one_letter_code
_entity_poly.pdbx_strand_id
1 'polypeptide(L)'
;IVNLLKGLKDTPENDKETEINKILDAMMGELELRSKRELIEKFINKHLPLISDAESVPDAFQEFWESEKQRAIKVFSETEHLDPNKLESVIGDFLYTQREPLRDDVIAMMKQRPKLSERKTTAERLIQKVTDYVDTFINGMGGLY
;
A
#
# COMPACT_ATOMS: atom_id res chain seq x y z
N ILE A 1 2.40 3.19 14.30
CA ILE A 1 3.26 2.08 13.85
C ILE A 1 4.76 2.40 13.87
N VAL A 2 5.23 3.52 13.30
CA VAL A 2 6.68 3.84 13.21
C VAL A 2 7.40 3.82 14.57
N ASN A 3 6.79 4.36 15.63
CA ASN A 3 7.36 4.30 16.99
C ASN A 3 7.57 2.86 17.50
N LEU A 4 6.69 1.93 17.12
CA LEU A 4 6.84 0.51 17.46
C LEU A 4 8.02 -0.11 16.69
N LEU A 5 8.19 0.26 15.42
CA LEU A 5 9.32 -0.20 14.60
C LEU A 5 10.66 0.34 15.13
N LYS A 6 10.68 1.58 15.62
CA LYS A 6 11.83 2.18 16.28
C LYS A 6 12.20 1.42 17.57
N GLY A 7 11.22 1.17 18.44
CA GLY A 7 11.44 0.36 19.65
C GLY A 7 11.91 -1.07 19.34
N LEU A 8 11.39 -1.67 18.28
CA LEU A 8 11.81 -3.00 17.81
C LEU A 8 13.28 -3.02 17.38
N LYS A 9 13.79 -1.93 16.78
CA LYS A 9 15.19 -1.84 16.34
C LYS A 9 16.17 -1.91 17.53
N ASP A 10 15.81 -1.32 18.66
CA ASP A 10 16.61 -1.31 19.90
C ASP A 10 16.38 -2.53 20.80
N THR A 11 15.43 -3.40 20.44
CA THR A 11 15.13 -4.61 21.21
C THR A 11 16.26 -5.64 21.08
N PRO A 12 16.71 -6.25 22.19
CA PRO A 12 17.69 -7.34 22.17
C PRO A 12 17.28 -8.51 21.27
N GLU A 13 18.23 -9.15 20.60
CA GLU A 13 17.97 -10.22 19.62
C GLU A 13 17.11 -11.37 20.19
N ASN A 14 17.29 -11.71 21.47
CA ASN A 14 16.54 -12.74 22.18
C ASN A 14 15.04 -12.40 22.37
N ASP A 15 14.69 -11.11 22.34
CA ASP A 15 13.32 -10.63 22.57
C ASP A 15 12.66 -10.12 21.29
N LYS A 16 13.41 -9.93 20.20
CA LYS A 16 12.93 -9.39 18.92
C LYS A 16 11.76 -10.17 18.33
N GLU A 17 11.84 -11.50 18.27
CA GLU A 17 10.77 -12.32 17.67
C GLU A 17 9.45 -12.15 18.44
N THR A 18 9.53 -12.08 19.77
CA THR A 18 8.36 -11.84 20.62
C THR A 18 7.76 -10.47 20.35
N GLU A 19 8.60 -9.44 20.21
CA GLU A 19 8.14 -8.08 19.95
C GLU A 19 7.57 -7.91 18.53
N ILE A 20 8.14 -8.58 17.52
CA ILE A 20 7.58 -8.66 16.16
C ILE A 20 6.18 -9.23 16.20
N ASN A 21 5.98 -10.36 16.89
CA ASN A 21 4.67 -10.99 17.00
C ASN A 21 3.64 -10.07 17.65
N LYS A 22 4.01 -9.35 18.71
CA LYS A 22 3.12 -8.34 19.34
C LYS A 22 2.73 -7.23 18.37
N ILE A 23 3.67 -6.73 17.57
CA ILE A 23 3.40 -5.69 16.57
C ILE A 23 2.42 -6.23 15.52
N LEU A 24 2.67 -7.43 14.98
CA LEU A 24 1.81 -8.05 13.97
C LEU A 24 0.42 -8.39 14.53
N ASP A 25 0.32 -8.79 15.80
CA ASP A 25 -0.95 -9.09 16.47
C ASP A 25 -1.77 -7.83 16.75
N ALA A 26 -1.12 -6.75 17.22
CA ALA A 26 -1.78 -5.45 17.41
C ALA A 26 -2.39 -4.94 16.10
N MET A 27 -1.69 -5.15 14.97
CA MET A 27 -2.19 -4.77 13.65
C MET A 27 -3.44 -5.55 13.21
N MET A 28 -3.71 -6.75 13.75
CA MET A 28 -4.93 -7.50 13.40
C MET A 28 -6.19 -6.88 14.01
N GLY A 29 -6.04 -6.18 15.13
CA GLY A 29 -7.12 -5.51 15.86
C GLY A 29 -7.52 -4.16 15.27
N GLU A 30 -6.65 -3.51 14.51
CA GLU A 30 -6.90 -2.21 13.88
C GLU A 30 -7.24 -2.38 12.40
N LEU A 31 -8.48 -2.02 12.01
CA LEU A 31 -8.99 -2.18 10.65
C LEU A 31 -8.06 -1.55 9.60
N GLU A 32 -7.57 -0.35 9.87
CA GLU A 32 -6.67 0.42 9.01
C GLU A 32 -5.27 -0.23 8.84
N LEU A 33 -4.81 -0.98 9.84
CA LEU A 33 -3.48 -1.62 9.80
C LEU A 33 -3.54 -3.01 9.15
N ARG A 34 -4.70 -3.65 9.13
CA ARG A 34 -4.89 -4.96 8.48
C ARG A 34 -4.49 -4.94 7.01
N SER A 35 -4.87 -3.90 6.27
CA SER A 35 -4.55 -3.76 4.84
C SER A 35 -3.06 -3.52 4.56
N LYS A 36 -2.27 -3.23 5.61
CA LYS A 36 -0.83 -2.88 5.53
C LYS A 36 0.09 -3.96 6.08
N ARG A 37 -0.47 -5.04 6.65
CA ARG A 37 0.27 -6.09 7.35
C ARG A 37 1.44 -6.63 6.54
N GLU A 38 1.21 -7.01 5.29
CA GLU A 38 2.25 -7.59 4.44
C GLU A 38 3.41 -6.61 4.19
N LEU A 39 3.12 -5.31 4.06
CA LEU A 39 4.14 -4.27 3.87
C LEU A 39 4.95 -4.05 5.14
N ILE A 40 4.30 -4.02 6.32
CA ILE A 40 5.00 -3.88 7.59
C ILE A 40 5.86 -5.12 7.89
N GLU A 41 5.33 -6.32 7.66
CA GLU A 41 6.09 -7.56 7.80
C GLU A 41 7.31 -7.59 6.86
N LYS A 42 7.12 -7.15 5.60
CA LYS A 42 8.22 -7.01 4.65
C LYS A 42 9.27 -6.01 5.14
N PHE A 43 8.86 -4.87 5.69
CA PHE A 43 9.78 -3.88 6.23
C PHE A 43 10.57 -4.45 7.41
N ILE A 44 9.89 -5.05 8.38
CA ILE A 44 10.51 -5.67 9.57
C ILE A 44 11.53 -6.73 9.18
N ASN A 45 11.19 -7.61 8.23
CA ASN A 45 12.04 -8.75 7.91
C ASN A 45 13.19 -8.41 6.96
N LYS A 46 13.02 -7.42 6.07
CA LYS A 46 13.98 -7.16 4.98
C LYS A 46 14.70 -5.81 5.07
N HIS A 47 14.07 -4.80 5.66
CA HIS A 47 14.61 -3.43 5.69
C HIS A 47 15.12 -3.04 7.08
N LEU A 48 14.32 -3.29 8.13
CA LEU A 48 14.69 -2.95 9.51
C LEU A 48 16.06 -3.52 9.95
N PRO A 49 16.48 -4.75 9.57
CA PRO A 49 17.80 -5.27 9.95
C PRO A 49 18.97 -4.53 9.30
N LEU A 50 18.74 -3.85 8.19
CA LEU A 50 19.75 -3.08 7.44
C LEU A 50 19.96 -1.67 8.03
N ILE A 51 19.01 -1.20 8.84
CA ILE A 51 19.08 0.10 9.48
C ILE A 51 19.99 -0.01 10.69
N SER A 52 21.00 0.87 10.80
CA SER A 52 21.96 0.83 11.91
C SER A 52 21.44 1.55 13.16
N ASP A 53 20.74 2.67 12.97
CA ASP A 53 20.26 3.57 14.03
C ASP A 53 18.73 3.60 14.05
N ALA A 54 18.14 3.46 15.24
CA ALA A 54 16.70 3.54 15.45
C ALA A 54 16.12 4.92 15.04
N GLU A 55 16.90 6.00 15.15
CA GLU A 55 16.48 7.32 14.67
C GLU A 55 16.33 7.40 13.15
N SER A 56 16.97 6.50 12.39
CA SER A 56 16.83 6.43 10.92
C SER A 56 15.62 5.62 10.46
N VAL A 57 14.90 4.97 11.37
CA VAL A 57 13.72 4.12 11.04
C VAL A 57 12.60 4.91 10.36
N PRO A 58 12.21 6.13 10.80
CA PRO A 58 11.18 6.91 10.13
C PRO A 58 11.48 7.17 8.65
N ASP A 59 12.67 7.69 8.36
CA ASP A 59 13.09 8.04 6.99
C ASP A 59 13.17 6.80 6.09
N ALA A 60 13.79 5.73 6.59
CA ALA A 60 13.88 4.47 5.86
C ALA A 60 12.51 3.83 5.62
N PHE A 61 11.58 3.96 6.57
CA PHE A 61 10.21 3.51 6.42
C PHE A 61 9.46 4.31 5.34
N GLN A 62 9.63 5.64 5.32
CA GLN A 62 9.06 6.50 4.30
C GLN A 62 9.59 6.16 2.91
N GLU A 63 10.90 5.98 2.76
CA GLU A 63 11.53 5.59 1.49
C GLU A 63 11.02 4.22 1.01
N PHE A 64 10.96 3.24 1.93
CA PHE A 64 10.39 1.93 1.63
C PHE A 64 8.93 2.05 1.19
N TRP A 65 8.12 2.84 1.89
CA TRP A 65 6.71 2.99 1.60
C TRP A 65 6.47 3.62 0.23
N GLU A 66 7.22 4.67 -0.11
CA GLU A 66 7.14 5.32 -1.42
C GLU A 66 7.55 4.34 -2.53
N SER A 67 8.64 3.58 -2.33
CA SER A 67 9.08 2.56 -3.28
C SER A 67 8.02 1.47 -3.51
N GLU A 68 7.38 0.99 -2.44
CA GLU A 68 6.32 -0.01 -2.53
C GLU A 68 5.06 0.53 -3.21
N LYS A 69 4.72 1.80 -2.96
CA LYS A 69 3.61 2.50 -3.63
C LYS A 69 3.83 2.56 -5.15
N GLN A 70 5.00 3.03 -5.58
CA GLN A 70 5.36 3.08 -7.00
C GLN A 70 5.40 1.68 -7.63
N ARG A 71 5.93 0.69 -6.91
CA ARG A 71 5.94 -0.72 -7.34
C ARG A 71 4.53 -1.26 -7.54
N ALA A 72 3.61 -0.95 -6.62
CA ALA A 72 2.23 -1.40 -6.71
C ALA A 72 1.49 -0.80 -7.92
N ILE A 73 1.66 0.49 -8.20
CA ILE A 73 1.14 1.14 -9.42
C ILE A 73 1.65 0.44 -10.68
N LYS A 74 2.97 0.18 -10.73
CA LYS A 74 3.58 -0.50 -11.87
C LYS A 74 3.01 -1.91 -12.07
N VAL A 75 2.98 -2.73 -11.02
CA VAL A 75 2.47 -4.11 -11.08
C VAL A 75 0.99 -4.14 -11.46
N PHE A 76 0.18 -3.25 -10.88
CA PHE A 76 -1.24 -3.14 -11.22
C PHE A 76 -1.40 -2.76 -12.70
N SER A 77 -0.69 -1.74 -13.16
CA SER A 77 -0.73 -1.30 -14.56
C SER A 77 -0.30 -2.39 -15.53
N GLU A 78 0.74 -3.16 -15.21
CA GLU A 78 1.24 -4.24 -16.06
C GLU A 78 0.27 -5.42 -16.11
N THR A 79 -0.24 -5.84 -14.95
CA THR A 79 -1.11 -7.02 -14.80
C THR A 79 -2.48 -6.80 -15.44
N GLU A 80 -3.01 -5.58 -15.36
CA GLU A 80 -4.33 -5.24 -15.92
C GLU A 80 -4.23 -4.52 -17.27
N HIS A 81 -3.02 -4.44 -17.84
CA HIS A 81 -2.74 -3.78 -19.12
C HIS A 81 -3.26 -2.32 -19.18
N LEU A 82 -3.01 -1.56 -18.13
CA LEU A 82 -3.40 -0.16 -18.00
C LEU A 82 -2.29 0.78 -18.48
N ASP A 83 -2.71 2.00 -18.80
CA ASP A 83 -1.85 3.17 -18.88
C ASP A 83 -1.55 3.67 -17.46
N PRO A 84 -0.28 3.68 -17.03
CA PRO A 84 0.08 4.05 -15.66
C PRO A 84 -0.26 5.52 -15.34
N ASN A 85 -0.14 6.44 -16.31
CA ASN A 85 -0.44 7.85 -16.08
C ASN A 85 -1.94 8.05 -15.84
N LYS A 86 -2.78 7.28 -16.54
CA LYS A 86 -4.23 7.31 -16.32
C LYS A 86 -4.62 6.68 -15.00
N LEU A 87 -3.94 5.60 -14.60
CA LEU A 87 -4.14 5.01 -13.28
C LEU A 87 -3.84 6.00 -12.16
N GLU A 88 -2.69 6.70 -12.24
CA GLU A 88 -2.34 7.75 -11.29
C GLU A 88 -3.35 8.89 -11.28
N SER A 89 -3.84 9.32 -12.45
CA SER A 89 -4.88 10.35 -12.55
C SER A 89 -6.17 9.91 -11.86
N VAL A 90 -6.65 8.69 -12.12
CA VAL A 90 -7.88 8.16 -11.52
C VAL A 90 -7.74 8.02 -10.00
N ILE A 91 -6.58 7.59 -9.52
CA ILE A 91 -6.29 7.55 -8.08
C ILE A 91 -6.28 8.97 -7.50
N GLY A 92 -5.64 9.93 -8.17
CA GLY A 92 -5.63 11.34 -7.75
C GLY A 92 -7.03 11.94 -7.66
N ASP A 93 -7.88 11.68 -8.65
CA ASP A 93 -9.27 12.11 -8.67
C ASP A 93 -10.09 11.47 -7.54
N PHE A 94 -9.88 10.17 -7.28
CA PHE A 94 -10.50 9.48 -6.15
C PHE A 94 -10.09 10.12 -4.82
N LEU A 95 -8.80 10.36 -4.61
CA LEU A 95 -8.29 10.99 -3.37
C LEU A 95 -8.82 12.41 -3.17
N TYR A 96 -8.95 13.19 -4.25
CA TYR A 96 -9.47 14.55 -4.19
C TYR A 96 -10.98 14.58 -3.92
N THR A 97 -11.74 13.75 -4.64
CA THR A 97 -13.21 13.77 -4.58
C THR A 97 -13.79 12.90 -3.46
N GLN A 98 -12.99 11.98 -2.91
CA GLN A 98 -13.42 10.95 -1.95
C GLN A 98 -14.56 10.08 -2.51
N ARG A 99 -14.62 9.91 -3.84
CA ARG A 99 -15.63 9.10 -4.54
C ARG A 99 -14.97 8.05 -5.41
N GLU A 100 -15.48 6.82 -5.33
CA GLU A 100 -14.98 5.74 -6.16
C GLU A 100 -15.00 6.10 -7.66
N PRO A 101 -14.00 5.68 -8.43
CA PRO A 101 -13.95 5.89 -9.87
C PRO A 101 -15.19 5.36 -10.57
N LEU A 102 -15.67 6.06 -11.61
CA LEU A 102 -16.76 5.54 -12.42
C LEU A 102 -16.26 4.42 -13.34
N ARG A 103 -17.19 3.57 -13.78
CA ARG A 103 -16.89 2.47 -14.71
C ARG A 103 -16.20 2.94 -15.98
N ASP A 104 -16.59 4.09 -16.50
CA ASP A 104 -15.98 4.62 -17.72
C ASP A 104 -14.57 5.17 -17.49
N ASP A 105 -14.29 5.73 -16.32
CA ASP A 105 -12.96 6.22 -15.95
C ASP A 105 -11.96 5.06 -15.90
N VAL A 106 -12.31 3.99 -15.21
CA VAL A 106 -11.42 2.82 -15.08
C VAL A 106 -11.22 2.07 -16.40
N ILE A 107 -12.26 2.01 -17.24
CA ILE A 107 -12.16 1.41 -18.59
C ILE A 107 -11.30 2.29 -19.50
N ALA A 108 -11.31 3.61 -19.32
CA ALA A 108 -10.47 4.54 -20.08
C ALA A 108 -8.97 4.43 -19.76
N MET A 109 -8.62 3.86 -18.59
CA MET A 109 -7.23 3.54 -18.22
C MET A 109 -6.66 2.37 -19.03
N MET A 110 -7.50 1.45 -19.50
CA MET A 110 -7.02 0.25 -20.20
C MET A 110 -6.40 0.60 -21.55
N LYS A 111 -5.24 0.01 -21.86
CA LYS A 111 -4.57 0.16 -23.17
C LYS A 111 -5.40 -0.43 -24.30
N GLN A 112 -6.14 -1.51 -24.02
CA GLN A 112 -7.11 -2.11 -24.92
C GLN A 112 -8.46 -2.24 -24.22
N ARG A 113 -9.51 -1.71 -24.84
CA ARG A 113 -10.86 -1.80 -24.28
C ARG A 113 -11.38 -3.23 -24.34
N PRO A 114 -12.06 -3.70 -23.27
CA PRO A 114 -12.67 -5.03 -23.25
C PRO A 114 -13.91 -5.07 -24.16
N LYS A 115 -14.42 -6.27 -24.42
CA LYS A 115 -15.69 -6.42 -25.15
C LYS A 115 -16.84 -5.88 -24.32
N LEU A 116 -17.93 -5.49 -24.99
CA LEU A 116 -19.12 -4.96 -24.32
C LEU A 116 -19.66 -5.92 -23.23
N SER A 117 -19.61 -7.22 -23.48
CA SER A 117 -20.02 -8.28 -22.55
C SER A 117 -19.14 -8.39 -21.30
N GLU A 118 -17.87 -8.01 -21.40
CA GLU A 118 -16.87 -8.11 -20.32
C GLU A 118 -16.75 -6.78 -19.56
N ARG A 119 -17.19 -5.67 -20.17
CA ARG A 119 -16.97 -4.31 -19.66
C ARG A 119 -17.45 -4.11 -18.22
N LYS A 120 -18.60 -4.68 -17.86
CA LYS A 120 -19.14 -4.57 -16.49
C LYS A 120 -18.21 -5.22 -15.46
N THR A 121 -17.84 -6.49 -15.69
CA THR A 121 -17.03 -7.27 -14.76
C THR A 121 -15.60 -6.74 -14.70
N THR A 122 -15.03 -6.30 -15.83
CA THR A 122 -13.73 -5.63 -15.85
C THR A 122 -13.75 -4.33 -15.06
N ALA A 123 -14.76 -3.47 -15.25
CA ALA A 123 -14.84 -2.21 -14.54
C ALA A 123 -14.97 -2.40 -13.02
N GLU A 124 -15.84 -3.32 -12.58
CA GLU A 124 -16.02 -3.64 -11.15
C GLU A 124 -14.72 -4.14 -10.51
N ARG A 125 -13.97 -5.00 -11.22
CA ARG A 125 -12.65 -5.47 -10.77
C ARG A 125 -11.65 -4.31 -10.64
N LEU A 126 -11.59 -3.41 -11.62
CA LEU A 126 -10.64 -2.31 -11.61
C LEU A 126 -10.97 -1.28 -10.53
N ILE A 127 -12.25 -0.98 -10.30
CA ILE A 127 -12.69 -0.10 -9.20
C ILE A 127 -12.24 -0.69 -7.87
N GLN A 128 -12.52 -1.98 -7.61
CA GLN A 128 -12.10 -2.63 -6.37
C GLN A 128 -10.58 -2.54 -6.17
N LYS A 129 -9.79 -2.82 -7.20
CA LYS A 129 -8.33 -2.74 -7.12
C LYS A 129 -7.80 -1.32 -6.87
N VAL A 130 -8.45 -0.30 -7.41
CA VAL A 130 -8.12 1.11 -7.11
C VAL A 130 -8.46 1.43 -5.66
N THR A 131 -9.62 1.01 -5.17
CA THR A 131 -10.04 1.18 -3.77
C THR A 131 -9.06 0.48 -2.82
N ASP A 132 -8.74 -0.79 -3.07
CA ASP A 132 -7.79 -1.57 -2.27
C ASP A 132 -6.40 -0.90 -2.24
N TYR A 133 -5.94 -0.35 -3.37
CA TYR A 133 -4.68 0.38 -3.42
C TYR A 133 -4.71 1.63 -2.51
N VAL A 134 -5.78 2.42 -2.56
CA VAL A 134 -5.93 3.61 -1.70
C VAL A 134 -5.99 3.21 -0.23
N ASP A 135 -6.75 2.17 0.10
CA ASP A 135 -6.86 1.65 1.45
C ASP A 135 -5.53 1.14 2.01
N THR A 136 -4.73 0.46 1.20
CA THR A 136 -3.42 -0.04 1.61
C THR A 136 -2.39 1.09 1.71
N PHE A 137 -2.25 1.93 0.68
CA PHE A 137 -1.10 2.83 0.54
C PHE A 137 -1.33 4.26 1.02
N ILE A 138 -2.57 4.74 1.09
CA ILE A 138 -2.89 6.15 1.34
C ILE A 138 -3.64 6.33 2.66
N ASN A 139 -4.71 5.57 2.89
CA ASN A 139 -5.51 5.67 4.11
C ASN A 139 -4.66 5.29 5.34
N GLY A 140 -4.80 6.04 6.43
CA GLY A 140 -4.06 5.81 7.67
C GLY A 140 -2.55 6.13 7.65
N MET A 141 -1.98 6.54 6.51
CA MET A 141 -0.57 6.98 6.40
C MET A 141 -0.39 8.50 6.43
N GLY A 142 -1.46 9.28 6.27
CA GLY A 142 -1.43 10.75 6.26
C GLY A 142 -1.01 11.43 7.57
N GLY A 143 -0.74 10.66 8.64
CA GLY A 143 -0.18 11.17 9.90
C GLY A 143 1.34 11.04 10.03
N LEU A 144 2.04 10.63 8.97
CA LEU A 144 3.51 10.47 8.95
C LEU A 144 4.25 11.64 8.25
N TYR A 145 3.56 12.74 7.95
CA TYR A 145 4.12 13.95 7.35
C TYR A 145 3.91 15.15 8.28
#